data_AF-A0A849HD64-F1
#
_entry.id   AF-A0A849HD64-F1
#
_cell.length_a   1.000
_cell.length_b   1.000
_cell.length_c   1.000
_cell.angle_alpha   90.00
_cell.angle_beta   90.00
_cell.angle_gamma   90.00
#
_symmetry.space_group_name_H-M   'P 1'
#
loop_
_entity.id
_entity.type
_entity.pdbx_description
1 polymer ?
#
loop_
_entity_poly.entity_id
_entity_poly.type
_entity_poly.pdbx_seq_one_letter_code
_entity_poly.pdbx_strand_id
1 'polypeptide(L)' 'MTELPRLITAQQLADVLGEHIKTVRKHTRRGEYDAFAINVGTDRTPRWRYDVDALRRWLDERRPR' A
#
# COMPACT_ATOMS: atom_id res chain seq x y z
N MET A 1 3.00 17.15 17.95
CA MET A 1 2.63 15.73 17.99
C MET A 1 2.89 15.16 16.62
N THR A 2 3.91 14.32 16.46
CA THR A 2 4.19 13.67 15.18
C THR A 2 3.13 12.60 14.97
N GLU A 3 2.14 12.86 14.12
CA GLU A 3 1.18 11.81 13.73
C GLU A 3 1.99 10.67 13.08
N LEU A 4 1.85 9.47 13.63
CA LEU A 4 2.44 8.28 13.02
C LEU A 4 1.83 8.13 11.61
N PRO A 5 2.64 7.78 10.58
CA PRO A 5 2.11 7.56 9.25
C PRO A 5 0.98 6.53 9.32
N ARG A 6 -0.16 6.85 8.70
CA ARG A 6 -1.30 5.92 8.67
C ARG A 6 -0.96 4.79 7.72
N LEU A 7 -0.51 3.68 8.30
CA LEU A 7 -0.16 2.48 7.56
C LEU A 7 -1.37 1.59 7.33
N ILE A 8 -1.65 1.27 6.08
CA ILE A 8 -2.73 0.35 5.71
C ILE A 8 -2.19 -0.97 5.18
N THR A 9 -3.03 -2.00 5.21
CA THR A 9 -2.74 -3.32 4.63
C THR A 9 -3.05 -3.36 3.13
N ALA A 10 -2.59 -4.40 2.44
CA ALA A 10 -2.94 -4.63 1.03
C ALA A 10 -4.45 -4.80 0.80
N GLN A 11 -5.19 -5.32 1.79
CA GLN A 11 -6.64 -5.44 1.71
C GLN A 11 -7.32 -4.07 1.78
N GLN A 12 -6.94 -3.26 2.77
CA GLN A 12 -7.49 -1.90 2.90
C GLN A 12 -7.14 -1.03 1.68
N LEU A 13 -5.94 -1.20 1.12
CA LEU A 13 -5.56 -0.51 -0.12
C LEU A 13 -6.44 -0.94 -1.30
N ALA A 14 -6.69 -2.25 -1.43
CA ALA A 14 -7.63 -2.78 -2.42
C ALA A 14 -9.03 -2.17 -2.28
N ASP A 15 -9.54 -2.04 -1.04
CA ASP A 15 -10.85 -1.44 -0.78
C ASP A 15 -10.87 0.06 -1.15
N VAL A 16 -9.79 0.80 -0.90
CA VAL A 16 -9.65 2.23 -1.26
C VAL A 16 -9.59 2.43 -2.78
N LEU A 17 -8.87 1.57 -3.49
CA LEU A 17 -8.72 1.64 -4.95
C LEU A 17 -9.91 1.03 -5.71
N GLY A 18 -10.78 0.27 -5.03
CA GLY A 18 -11.81 -0.54 -5.68
C GLY A 18 -11.23 -1.68 -6.52
N GLU A 19 -10.02 -2.15 -6.18
CA GLU A 19 -9.30 -3.19 -6.92
C GLU A 19 -9.27 -4.51 -6.17
N HIS A 20 -9.05 -5.61 -6.89
CA HIS A 20 -8.81 -6.89 -6.24
C HIS A 20 -7.43 -6.94 -5.57
N ILE A 21 -7.33 -7.50 -4.36
CA ILE A 21 -6.06 -7.58 -3.58
C ILE A 21 -4.89 -8.22 -4.35
N LYS A 22 -5.17 -9.13 -5.29
CA LYS A 22 -4.14 -9.72 -6.17
C LYS A 22 -3.51 -8.69 -7.11
N THR A 23 -4.31 -7.76 -7.63
CA THR A 23 -3.85 -6.64 -8.46
C THR A 23 -2.93 -5.75 -7.64
N VAL A 24 -3.37 -5.36 -6.44
CA VAL A 24 -2.55 -4.59 -5.50
C VAL A 24 -1.21 -5.26 -5.25
N ARG A 25 -1.20 -6.54 -4.83
CA ARG A 25 0.05 -7.30 -4.59
C ARG A 25 0.95 -7.38 -5.82
N LYS A 26 0.38 -7.45 -7.03
CA LYS A 26 1.15 -7.48 -8.28
C LYS A 26 1.86 -6.15 -8.52
N HIS A 27 1.16 -5.02 -8.36
CA HIS A 27 1.73 -3.68 -8.47
C HIS A 27 2.78 -3.41 -7.38
N THR A 28 2.53 -3.85 -6.15
CA THR A 28 3.52 -3.79 -5.05
C THR A 28 4.80 -4.51 -5.40
N ARG A 29 4.72 -5.74 -5.93
CA ARG A 29 5.91 -6.51 -6.38
C ARG A 29 6.65 -5.86 -7.54
N ARG A 30 5.98 -5.00 -8.31
CA ARG A 30 6.58 -4.22 -9.40
C ARG A 30 7.18 -2.89 -8.93
N GLY A 31 7.02 -2.54 -7.65
CA GLY A 31 7.49 -1.28 -7.09
C GLY A 31 6.62 -0.08 -7.48
N GLU A 32 5.38 -0.30 -7.92
CA GLU A 32 4.48 0.77 -8.34
C GLU A 32 3.79 1.48 -7.16
N TYR A 33 3.75 0.82 -5.99
CA TYR A 33 3.24 1.38 -4.75
C TYR A 33 4.38 1.54 -3.75
N ASP A 34 4.39 2.67 -3.05
CA ASP A 34 5.30 2.91 -1.95
C ASP A 34 4.90 2.04 -0.76
N ALA A 35 5.57 0.90 -0.66
CA ALA A 35 5.21 -0.18 0.25
C ALA A 35 6.45 -0.79 0.86
N PHE A 36 6.36 -1.16 2.13
CA PHE A 36 7.42 -1.88 2.82
C PHE A 36 6.89 -3.18 3.41
N ALA A 37 7.74 -4.21 3.32
CA ALA A 37 7.44 -5.51 3.88
C ALA A 37 7.75 -5.51 5.37
N ILE A 38 6.77 -5.83 6.19
CA ILE A 38 7.00 -6.21 7.58
C ILE A 38 6.96 -7.74 7.66
N ASN A 39 8.09 -8.34 7.99
CA ASN A 39 8.15 -9.76 8.31
C ASN A 39 7.70 -9.94 9.76
N VAL A 40 6.43 -10.30 9.93
CA VAL A 40 5.86 -10.57 11.26
C VAL A 40 5.77 -12.08 11.43
N GLY A 41 6.75 -12.66 12.12
CA GLY A 41 6.78 -14.09 12.49
C GLY A 41 7.69 -14.97 11.62
N THR A 42 7.74 -16.26 11.96
CA THR A 42 8.50 -17.31 11.29
C THR A 42 7.92 -17.70 9.92
N ASP A 43 6.67 -17.33 9.65
CA ASP A 43 6.09 -17.48 8.33
C ASP A 43 6.76 -16.52 7.36
N ARG A 44 7.41 -17.07 6.33
CA ARG A 44 8.09 -16.34 5.25
C ARG A 44 7.14 -15.50 4.36
N THR A 45 5.96 -15.15 4.85
CA THR A 45 4.96 -14.37 4.12
C THR A 45 5.14 -12.88 4.46
N PRO A 46 5.68 -12.06 3.55
CA PRO A 46 5.84 -10.62 3.79
C PRO A 46 4.47 -9.97 3.93
N ARG A 47 4.25 -9.28 5.06
CA ARG A 47 3.05 -8.46 5.26
C ARG A 47 3.37 -7.04 4.81
N TRP A 48 2.95 -6.71 3.59
CA TRP A 48 3.11 -5.38 3.02
C TRP A 48 2.26 -4.35 3.74
N ARG A 49 2.88 -3.23 4.09
CA ARG A 49 2.24 -2.01 4.57
C ARG A 49 2.46 -0.88 3.59
N TYR A 50 1.46 -0.01 3.50
CA TYR A 50 1.41 1.11 2.57
C TYR A 50 1.17 2.38 3.35
N ASP A 51 1.88 3.44 2.99
CA ASP A 51 1.67 4.77 3.55
C ASP A 51 0.49 5.45 2.83
N VAL A 52 -0.53 5.85 3.60
CA VAL A 52 -1.72 6.50 3.07
C VAL A 52 -1.40 7.87 2.45
N ASP A 53 -0.47 8.63 3.02
CA ASP A 53 -0.15 9.96 2.51
C ASP A 53 0.66 9.87 1.22
N ALA A 54 1.56 8.89 1.10
CA ALA A 54 2.23 8.58 -0.17
C ALA A 54 1.23 8.13 -1.24
N LEU A 55 0.27 7.27 -0.88
CA LEU A 55 -0.78 6.83 -1.78
C LEU A 55 -1.67 7.98 -2.25
N ARG A 56 -2.05 8.89 -1.35
CA ARG A 56 -2.85 10.08 -1.68
C ARG A 56 -2.13 10.96 -2.69
N ARG A 57 -0.84 11.25 -2.47
CA ARG A 57 -0.03 12.02 -3.42
C ARG A 57 0.03 11.34 -4.78
N TRP A 58 0.27 10.03 -4.79
CA TRP A 58 0.29 9.25 -6.04
C TRP A 58 -1.04 9.27 -6.78
N LEU A 59 -2.18 9.20 -6.06
CA LEU A 59 -3.51 9.28 -6.65
C LEU A 59 -3.79 10.66 -7.24
N ASP A 60 -3.38 11.71 -6.53
CA ASP A 60 -3.53 13.10 -6.99
C ASP A 60 -2.66 13.38 -8.23
N GLU A 61 -1.45 12.84 -8.30
CA GLU A 61 -0.56 12.96 -9.46
C GLU A 61 -1.09 12.22 -10.69
N ARG A 62 -1.83 11.12 -10.51
CA ARG A 62 -2.39 10.31 -11.60
C ARG A 62 -3.78 10.76 -12.07
N ARG A 63 -4.46 11.67 -11.37
CA ARG A 63 -5.73 12.21 -11.83
C ARG A 63 -5.48 13.30 -12.89
N PRO A 64 -5.87 13.11 -14.16
CA PRO A 64 -5.89 14.21 -15.10
C PRO A 64 -6.88 15.26 -14.57
N ARG A 65 -6.42 16.51 -14.47
CA ARG A 65 -7.27 17.66 -14.15
C ARG A 65 -8.34 17.86 -15.22
#